data_AF-A0A2D6N880-F1
#
_entry.id   AF-A0A2D6N880-F1
#
_cell.length_a   1.000
_cell.length_b   1.000
_cell.length_c   1.000
_cell.angle_alpha   90.00
_cell.angle_beta   90.00
_cell.angle_gamma   90.00
#
_symmetry.space_group_name_H-M   'P 1'
#
loop_
_entity.id
_entity.type
_entity.pdbx_description
1 polymer ?
#
loop_
_entity_poly.entity_id
_entity_poly.type
_entity_poly.pdbx_seq_one_letter_code
_entity_poly.pdbx_strand_id
1 'polypeptide(L)' 'PIGGHFTMGPREAALACRLLEVPRVIPMHFGTFPVLTGTPAALQVELGDQSGIEVVALEPGSTQR' A
#
# COMPACT_ATOMS: atom_id res chain seq x y z
N PRO A 1 2.86 0.99 5.35
CA PRO A 1 3.97 0.17 4.79
C PRO A 1 3.39 -1.08 4.14
N ILE A 2 4.02 -1.61 3.08
CA ILE A 2 3.55 -2.82 2.38
C ILE A 2 4.69 -3.82 2.08
N GLY A 3 5.82 -3.73 2.80
CA GLY A 3 7.01 -4.51 2.49
C GLY A 3 6.97 -5.99 2.89
N GLY A 4 6.08 -6.41 3.79
CA GLY A 4 5.93 -7.81 4.22
C GLY A 4 6.98 -8.29 5.23
N HIS A 5 8.24 -8.45 4.84
CA HIS A 5 9.22 -9.15 5.70
C HIS A 5 9.44 -8.50 7.09
N PHE A 6 9.51 -7.16 7.13
CA PHE A 6 9.71 -6.41 8.38
C PHE A 6 8.50 -5.54 8.78
N THR A 7 7.48 -5.47 7.92
CA THR A 7 6.31 -4.58 8.09
C THR A 7 5.07 -5.29 7.52
N MET A 8 3.89 -4.68 7.60
CA MET A 8 2.70 -5.22 6.91
C MET A 8 2.98 -5.53 5.42
N GLY A 9 2.44 -6.62 4.91
CA GLY A 9 2.33 -6.87 3.47
C GLY A 9 1.07 -6.21 2.89
N PRO A 10 0.80 -6.37 1.58
CA PRO A 10 -0.38 -5.81 0.94
C PRO A 10 -1.70 -6.20 1.61
N ARG A 11 -1.84 -7.47 2.04
CA ARG A 11 -3.05 -7.98 2.69
C ARG A 11 -3.29 -7.33 4.05
N GLU A 12 -2.27 -7.28 4.91
CA GLU A 12 -2.38 -6.68 6.24
C GLU A 12 -2.58 -5.15 6.13
N ALA A 13 -1.93 -4.51 5.16
CA ALA A 13 -2.11 -3.09 4.91
C ALA A 13 -3.53 -2.76 4.40
N ALA A 14 -4.14 -3.59 3.57
CA ALA A 14 -5.53 -3.43 3.14
C ALA A 14 -6.50 -3.50 4.34
N LEU A 15 -6.28 -4.44 5.27
CA LEU A 15 -7.03 -4.49 6.53
C LEU A 15 -6.86 -3.21 7.34
N ALA A 16 -5.63 -2.71 7.51
CA ALA A 16 -5.37 -1.47 8.22
C ALA A 16 -6.07 -0.26 7.58
N CYS A 17 -6.07 -0.17 6.24
CA CYS A 17 -6.77 0.90 5.52
C CYS A 17 -8.27 0.89 5.79
N ARG A 18 -8.91 -0.30 5.81
CA ARG A 18 -10.33 -0.45 6.12
C ARG A 18 -10.65 -0.07 7.56
N LEU A 19 -9.81 -0.46 8.52
CA LEU A 19 -9.97 -0.11 9.93
C LEU A 19 -9.83 1.39 10.20
N LEU A 20 -8.99 2.07 9.42
CA LEU A 20 -8.77 3.51 9.54
C LEU A 20 -9.75 4.35 8.72
N GLU A 21 -10.56 3.71 7.86
CA GLU A 21 -11.56 4.36 6.99
C GLU A 21 -10.97 5.53 6.17
N VAL A 22 -9.73 5.35 5.67
CA VAL A 22 -9.04 6.40 4.92
C VAL A 22 -9.56 6.49 3.48
N PRO A 23 -9.72 7.70 2.92
CA PRO A 23 -10.15 7.85 1.53
C PRO A 23 -9.03 7.54 0.53
N ARG A 24 -7.76 7.67 0.95
CA ARG A 24 -6.58 7.49 0.10
C ARG A 24 -5.44 6.90 0.91
N VAL A 25 -4.58 6.13 0.26
CA VAL A 25 -3.37 5.54 0.86
C VAL A 25 -2.17 5.67 -0.07
N ILE A 26 -1.04 6.09 0.49
CA ILE A 26 0.27 6.08 -0.19
C ILE A 26 1.05 4.86 0.32
N PRO A 27 1.23 3.79 -0.49
CA PRO A 27 2.06 2.66 -0.11
C PRO A 27 3.53 3.08 0.00
N MET A 28 4.23 2.50 0.96
CA MET A 28 5.63 2.82 1.25
C MET A 28 6.36 1.59 1.81
N HIS A 29 7.69 1.70 1.95
CA HIS A 29 8.55 0.67 2.54
C HIS A 29 8.46 -0.67 1.79
N PHE A 30 8.57 -0.62 0.47
CA PHE A 30 8.63 -1.80 -0.42
C PHE A 30 9.68 -1.60 -1.51
N GLY A 31 10.09 -2.68 -2.18
CA GLY A 31 10.97 -2.61 -3.36
C GLY A 31 12.40 -2.13 -3.13
N THR A 32 12.75 -1.67 -1.92
CA THR A 32 14.11 -1.21 -1.59
C THR A 32 15.11 -2.36 -1.52
N PHE A 33 14.66 -3.55 -1.10
CA PHE A 33 15.47 -4.77 -1.03
C PHE A 33 14.69 -5.96 -1.59
N PRO A 34 15.35 -7.03 -2.10
CA PRO A 34 14.66 -8.19 -2.69
C PRO A 34 13.64 -8.87 -1.76
N VAL A 35 13.84 -8.80 -0.44
CA VAL A 35 12.95 -9.41 0.55
C VAL A 35 11.66 -8.60 0.77
N LEU A 36 11.60 -7.35 0.31
CA LEU A 36 10.43 -6.46 0.43
C LEU A 36 9.51 -6.60 -0.78
N THR A 37 8.85 -7.74 -0.88
CA THR A 37 8.18 -8.21 -2.11
C THR A 37 6.80 -7.59 -2.39
N GLY A 38 6.21 -6.86 -1.45
CA GLY A 38 4.91 -6.24 -1.67
C GLY A 38 4.94 -5.13 -2.72
N THR A 39 3.81 -4.90 -3.37
CA THR A 39 3.69 -3.89 -4.45
C THR A 39 2.40 -3.08 -4.31
N PRO A 40 2.37 -1.83 -4.84
CA PRO A 40 1.15 -1.04 -4.89
C PRO A 40 0.01 -1.74 -5.64
N ALA A 41 0.33 -2.45 -6.72
CA ALA A 41 -0.65 -3.24 -7.48
C ALA A 41 -1.27 -4.35 -6.63
N ALA A 42 -0.47 -5.07 -5.84
CA ALA A 42 -0.98 -6.07 -4.91
C ALA A 42 -1.87 -5.43 -3.83
N LEU A 43 -1.50 -4.25 -3.30
CA LEU A 43 -2.35 -3.53 -2.34
C LEU A 43 -3.69 -3.16 -2.96
N GLN A 44 -3.70 -2.70 -4.21
CA GLN A 44 -4.93 -2.34 -4.92
C GLN A 44 -5.85 -3.56 -5.12
N VAL A 45 -5.28 -4.72 -5.44
CA VAL A 45 -6.04 -5.99 -5.51
C VAL A 45 -6.64 -6.38 -4.16
N GLU A 46 -5.86 -6.28 -3.08
CA GLU A 46 -6.33 -6.64 -1.72
C GLU A 46 -7.42 -5.68 -1.20
N LEU A 47 -7.32 -4.40 -1.53
CA LEU A 47 -8.37 -3.42 -1.22
C LEU A 47 -9.65 -3.72 -1.98
N GLY A 48 -9.53 -4.01 -3.28
CA GLY A 48 -10.64 -4.27 -4.19
C GLY A 48 -11.39 -2.98 -4.56
N ASP A 49 -12.04 -3.00 -5.74
CA ASP A 49 -12.69 -1.82 -6.34
C ASP A 49 -13.80 -1.21 -5.45
N GLN A 50 -14.45 -2.03 -4.63
CA GLN A 50 -15.54 -1.60 -3.76
C GLN A 50 -15.08 -0.90 -2.48
N SER A 51 -13.78 -0.92 -2.17
CA SER A 51 -13.25 -0.27 -0.96
C SER A 51 -13.44 1.25 -0.98
N GLY A 52 -13.50 1.87 -2.15
CA GLY A 52 -13.52 3.32 -2.31
C GLY A 52 -12.21 4.00 -1.88
N ILE A 53 -11.16 3.23 -1.58
CA ILE A 53 -9.85 3.74 -1.13
C ILE A 53 -8.94 3.86 -2.35
N GLU A 54 -8.50 5.09 -2.64
CA GLU A 54 -7.54 5.33 -3.73
C GLU A 54 -6.12 4.95 -3.31
N VAL A 55 -5.47 4.08 -4.09
CA VAL A 55 -4.04 3.80 -3.92
C VAL A 55 -3.23 4.78 -4.76
N VAL A 56 -2.51 5.68 -4.10
CA VAL A 56 -1.63 6.64 -4.75
C VAL A 56 -0.19 6.11 -4.73
N ALA A 57 0.20 5.40 -5.78
CA ALA A 57 1.57 4.93 -5.95
C ALA A 57 2.50 6.09 -6.35
N LEU A 58 3.15 6.71 -5.37
CA LEU A 58 4.14 7.76 -5.62
C LEU A 58 5.52 7.19 -5.90
N GLU A 59 6.18 7.73 -6.92
CA GLU A 59 7.59 7.47 -7.20
C GLU A 59 8.50 8.30 -6.29
N PRO A 60 9.68 7.79 -5.88
CA PRO A 60 10.64 8.54 -5.08
C PRO A 60 10.97 9.91 -5.69
N GLY A 61 10.88 10.97 -4.87
CA GLY A 61 11.10 12.35 -5.30
C GLY A 61 9.87 13.05 -5.87
N SER A 62 8.74 12.36 -6.03
CA SER A 62 7.47 12.96 -6.42
C SER A 62 6.77 13.61 -5.22
N THR A 63 5.90 14.59 -5.51
CA THR A 63 5.06 15.27 -4.51
C THR A 63 3.61 15.20 -4.92
N GLN A 64 2.72 14.82 -4.00
CA GLN A 64 1.28 14.98 -4.15
C GLN A 64 0.85 16.23 -3.39
N ARG A 65 0.09 17.11 -4.05
CA ARG A 65 -0.50 18.33 -3.44
C ARG A 65 -1.95 18.11 -3.07
#